data_AF-A0A914G8E1-F1
#
_entry.id   AF-A0A914G8E1-F1
#
_cell.length_a   1.000
_cell.length_b   1.000
_cell.length_c   1.000
_cell.angle_alpha   90.00
_cell.angle_beta   90.00
_cell.angle_gamma   90.00
#
_symmetry.space_group_name_H-M   'P 1'
#
loop_
_entity.id
_entity.type
_entity.pdbx_description
1 polymer ?
#
loop_
_entity_poly.entity_id
_entity_poly.type
_entity_poly.pdbx_seq_one_letter_code
_entity_poly.pdbx_strand_id
1 'polypeptide(L)'
;MAMNLREQFSTDKVIASKLIGLDSKDKIQAEYIWIDGSGEHLRSKTRTLTKAPKTPADLPVWNFDGSSTNQAKGADSDVFLQPVAIYPDPFRLGPHILVLCETLDNKMQPHKTNYRRRCAQVMEQVKNEHPWFGMEQEYTLLDVDGHPF
;
A
#
# COMPACT_ATOMS: atom_id res chain seq x y z
N MET A 1 13.93 -31.30 -19.42
CA MET A 1 14.42 -30.26 -18.48
C MET A 1 13.31 -29.96 -17.51
N ALA A 2 13.61 -29.76 -16.22
CA ALA A 2 12.62 -29.24 -15.28
C ALA A 2 12.26 -27.81 -15.73
N MET A 3 10.97 -27.50 -15.83
CA MET A 3 10.51 -26.14 -16.07
C MET A 3 10.97 -25.25 -14.92
N ASN A 4 11.40 -24.02 -15.24
CA ASN A 4 11.72 -23.05 -14.20
C ASN A 4 10.43 -22.62 -13.47
N LEU A 5 10.55 -22.03 -12.28
CA LEU A 5 9.39 -21.61 -11.47
C LEU A 5 8.48 -20.63 -12.23
N ARG A 6 9.03 -19.78 -13.12
CA ARG A 6 8.23 -18.82 -13.90
C ARG A 6 7.31 -19.53 -14.90
N GLU A 7 7.80 -20.60 -15.54
CA GLU A 7 7.01 -21.41 -16.47
C GLU A 7 5.98 -22.26 -15.72
N GLN A 8 6.37 -22.85 -14.57
CA GLN A 8 5.50 -23.70 -13.76
C GLN A 8 4.25 -22.97 -13.26
N PHE A 9 4.39 -21.69 -12.89
CA PHE A 9 3.29 -20.85 -12.41
C PHE A 9 2.82 -19.83 -13.46
N SER A 10 3.16 -20.03 -14.73
CA SER A 10 2.74 -19.12 -15.78
C SER A 10 1.22 -19.16 -15.94
N THR A 11 0.59 -17.99 -15.88
CA THR A 11 -0.83 -17.82 -16.13
C THR A 11 -1.06 -17.24 -17.51
N ASP A 12 -2.19 -17.59 -18.13
CA ASP A 12 -2.60 -16.99 -19.40
C ASP A 12 -2.85 -15.49 -19.22
N LYS A 13 -1.91 -14.68 -19.70
CA LYS A 13 -1.97 -13.22 -19.60
C LYS A 13 -3.05 -12.62 -20.49
N VAL A 14 -3.46 -13.29 -21.55
CA VAL A 14 -4.55 -12.82 -22.42
C VAL A 14 -5.88 -12.94 -21.69
N ILE A 15 -6.13 -14.06 -21.03
CA ILE A 15 -7.34 -14.26 -20.21
C ILE A 15 -7.34 -13.28 -19.02
N ALA A 16 -6.22 -13.16 -18.31
CA ALA A 16 -6.09 -12.24 -17.18
C ALA A 16 -6.41 -10.79 -17.59
N SER A 17 -5.82 -10.30 -18.67
CA SER A 17 -6.08 -8.94 -19.18
C SER A 17 -7.53 -8.73 -19.59
N LYS A 18 -8.18 -9.75 -20.19
CA LYS A 18 -9.61 -9.68 -20.53
C LYS A 18 -10.49 -9.53 -19.29
N LEU A 19 -10.21 -10.28 -18.22
CA LEU A 19 -11.00 -10.22 -16.99
C LEU A 19 -10.75 -8.93 -16.20
N ILE A 20 -9.49 -8.49 -16.12
CA ILE A 20 -9.11 -7.25 -15.43
C ILE A 20 -9.70 -6.02 -16.14
N GLY A 21 -9.79 -6.05 -17.48
CA GLY A 21 -10.32 -4.94 -18.28
C GLY A 21 -11.84 -4.84 -18.33
N LEU A 22 -12.59 -5.67 -17.59
CA LEU A 22 -14.04 -5.55 -17.51
C LEU A 22 -14.45 -4.26 -16.78
N ASP A 23 -15.49 -3.61 -17.27
CA ASP A 23 -16.02 -2.40 -16.65
C ASP A 23 -16.48 -2.65 -15.20
N SER A 24 -15.90 -1.89 -14.26
CA SER A 24 -16.25 -1.93 -12.84
C SER A 24 -17.54 -1.16 -12.51
N LYS A 25 -18.20 -0.58 -13.52
CA LYS A 25 -19.43 0.23 -13.41
C LYS A 25 -19.22 1.41 -12.45
N ASP A 26 -20.10 1.56 -11.47
CA ASP A 26 -20.08 2.61 -10.46
C ASP A 26 -19.20 2.29 -9.24
N LYS A 27 -18.49 1.15 -9.26
CA LYS A 27 -17.67 0.70 -8.14
C LYS A 27 -16.21 1.05 -8.33
N ILE A 28 -15.56 1.35 -7.22
CA ILE A 28 -14.16 1.75 -7.17
C ILE A 28 -13.40 0.79 -6.29
N GLN A 29 -12.31 0.21 -6.79
CA GLN A 29 -11.35 -0.53 -5.99
C GLN A 29 -10.32 0.46 -5.41
N ALA A 30 -10.17 0.43 -4.10
CA ALA A 30 -9.18 1.21 -3.35
C ALA A 30 -8.17 0.27 -2.71
N GLU A 31 -6.92 0.30 -3.19
CA GLU A 31 -5.80 -0.47 -2.67
C GLU A 31 -5.16 0.27 -1.50
N TYR A 32 -5.39 -0.19 -0.27
CA TYR A 32 -4.75 0.39 0.90
C TYR A 32 -3.35 -0.19 1.02
N ILE A 33 -2.33 0.67 1.05
CA ILE A 33 -0.90 0.32 1.08
C ILE A 33 -0.30 0.85 2.38
N TRP A 34 0.50 0.03 3.06
CA TRP A 34 1.19 0.43 4.29
C TRP A 34 2.55 -0.26 4.43
N ILE A 35 3.37 0.25 5.36
CA ILE A 35 4.67 -0.33 5.74
C ILE A 35 4.47 -1.26 6.94
N ASP A 36 5.06 -2.46 6.88
CA ASP A 36 4.92 -3.46 7.94
C ASP A 36 5.84 -3.24 9.15
N GLY A 37 5.90 -4.23 10.03
CA GLY A 37 6.68 -4.20 11.26
C GLY A 37 8.20 -4.22 11.06
N SER A 38 8.72 -4.55 9.87
CA SER A 38 10.16 -4.39 9.57
C SER A 38 10.53 -2.93 9.35
N GLY A 39 9.59 -2.10 8.89
CA GLY A 39 9.86 -0.73 8.46
C GLY A 39 10.37 -0.62 7.01
N GLU A 40 10.51 -1.75 6.31
CA GLU A 40 11.07 -1.82 4.95
C GLU A 40 10.08 -2.37 3.94
N HIS A 41 9.26 -3.37 4.32
CA HIS A 41 8.37 -4.04 3.38
C HIS A 41 7.01 -3.35 3.29
N LEU A 42 6.47 -3.34 2.08
CA LEU A 42 5.11 -2.89 1.80
C LEU A 42 4.12 -4.06 1.90
N ARG A 43 2.91 -3.75 2.36
CA ARG A 43 1.75 -4.62 2.36
C ARG A 43 0.58 -3.87 1.75
N SER A 44 -0.38 -4.61 1.19
CA SER A 44 -1.58 -3.98 0.66
C SER A 44 -2.80 -4.90 0.71
N LYS A 45 -3.98 -4.29 0.64
CA LYS A 45 -5.25 -4.98 0.40
C LYS A 45 -6.31 -4.04 -0.16
N THR A 46 -7.27 -4.61 -0.88
CA THR A 46 -8.28 -3.85 -1.63
C THR A 46 -9.64 -3.85 -0.95
N ARG A 47 -10.33 -2.71 -0.94
CA ARG A 47 -11.79 -2.64 -0.70
C ARG A 47 -12.53 -2.02 -1.86
N THR A 48 -13.82 -2.32 -1.93
CA THR A 48 -14.76 -1.64 -2.84
C THR A 48 -15.34 -0.39 -2.17
N LEU A 49 -15.39 0.71 -2.92
CA LEU A 49 -16.07 1.95 -2.59
C LEU A 49 -17.23 2.18 -3.57
N THR A 50 -18.27 2.85 -3.10
CA THR A 50 -19.45 3.22 -3.88
C THR A 50 -19.44 4.68 -4.34
N LYS A 51 -18.45 5.46 -3.89
CA LYS A 51 -18.28 6.87 -4.23
C LYS A 51 -16.80 7.18 -4.34
N ALA A 52 -16.43 8.03 -5.29
CA ALA A 52 -15.06 8.52 -5.44
C ALA A 52 -14.70 9.47 -4.29
N PRO A 53 -13.60 9.23 -3.56
CA PRO A 53 -13.11 10.17 -2.56
C PRO A 53 -12.49 11.40 -3.24
N LYS A 54 -12.58 12.58 -2.61
CA LYS A 54 -11.87 13.79 -3.06
C LYS A 54 -10.55 13.97 -2.32
N THR A 55 -10.53 13.57 -1.05
CA THR A 55 -9.38 13.70 -0.16
C THR A 55 -9.17 12.40 0.63
N PRO A 56 -7.97 12.17 1.18
CA PRO A 56 -7.73 11.04 2.08
C PRO A 56 -8.69 11.00 3.28
N ALA A 57 -9.19 12.15 3.75
CA ALA A 57 -10.14 12.22 4.86
C ALA A 57 -11.54 11.66 4.52
N ASP A 58 -11.90 11.57 3.23
CA ASP A 58 -13.16 10.98 2.78
C ASP A 58 -13.13 9.44 2.81
N LEU A 59 -11.94 8.85 2.96
CA LEU A 59 -11.74 7.41 2.97
C LEU A 59 -11.92 6.83 4.38
N PRO A 60 -12.62 5.69 4.51
CA PRO A 60 -12.80 5.05 5.81
C PRO A 60 -11.45 4.56 6.36
N VAL A 61 -11.25 4.75 7.66
CA VAL A 61 -10.24 4.01 8.42
C VAL A 61 -10.52 2.52 8.27
N TRP A 62 -9.46 1.74 8.13
CA TRP A 62 -9.55 0.29 8.07
C TRP A 62 -8.62 -0.33 9.11
N ASN A 63 -8.56 -1.65 9.18
CA ASN A 63 -7.71 -2.39 10.10
C ASN A 63 -7.15 -3.62 9.39
N PHE A 64 -6.09 -4.21 9.92
CA PHE A 64 -5.57 -5.51 9.52
C PHE A 64 -5.02 -6.23 10.75
N ASP A 65 -4.73 -7.52 10.59
CA ASP A 65 -4.08 -8.32 11.63
C ASP A 65 -2.57 -8.00 11.67
N GLY A 66 -2.18 -7.24 12.69
CA GLY A 66 -0.81 -6.85 12.99
C GLY A 66 0.10 -8.03 13.36
N SER A 67 -0.44 -9.17 13.76
CA SER A 67 0.39 -10.34 14.11
C SER A 67 1.05 -10.96 12.87
N SER A 68 0.36 -10.92 11.74
CA SER A 68 0.84 -11.40 10.43
C SER A 68 1.86 -10.47 9.75
N THR A 69 2.21 -9.35 10.40
CA THR A 69 3.03 -8.27 9.84
C THR A 69 4.10 -7.77 10.83
N ASN A 70 4.31 -8.47 11.95
CA ASN A 70 5.24 -8.07 13.03
C ASN A 70 4.91 -6.72 13.71
N GLN A 71 3.64 -6.31 13.71
CA GLN A 71 3.16 -5.04 14.27
C GLN A 71 2.37 -5.22 15.58
N ALA A 72 1.87 -6.41 15.87
CA ALA A 72 1.20 -6.71 17.13
C ALA A 72 1.52 -8.14 17.62
N LYS A 73 1.29 -8.39 18.91
CA LYS A 73 1.46 -9.72 19.55
C LYS A 73 0.25 -10.02 20.42
N GLY A 74 -0.12 -11.30 20.52
CA GLY A 74 -1.15 -11.76 21.45
C GLY A 74 -2.58 -11.59 20.90
N ALA A 75 -3.54 -11.54 21.81
CA ALA A 75 -4.97 -11.57 21.49
C ALA A 75 -5.52 -10.25 20.93
N ASP A 76 -4.79 -9.14 21.07
CA ASP A 76 -5.16 -7.82 20.57
C ASP A 76 -4.19 -7.45 19.45
N SER A 77 -4.50 -7.93 18.25
CA SER A 77 -3.65 -7.82 17.07
C SER A 77 -4.12 -6.78 16.06
N ASP A 78 -5.20 -6.06 16.33
CA ASP A 78 -5.72 -5.05 15.41
C ASP A 78 -4.75 -3.87 15.28
N VAL A 79 -4.38 -3.58 14.03
CA VAL A 79 -3.63 -2.38 13.64
C VAL A 79 -4.44 -1.63 12.61
N PHE A 80 -4.59 -0.32 12.80
CA PHE A 80 -5.46 0.53 12.01
C PHE A 80 -4.70 1.23 10.89
N LEU A 81 -5.38 1.39 9.76
CA LEU A 81 -4.92 2.06 8.55
C LEU A 81 -5.65 3.39 8.43
N GLN A 82 -4.93 4.48 8.67
CA GLN A 82 -5.41 5.84 8.46
C GLN A 82 -4.95 6.32 7.07
N PRO A 83 -5.86 6.58 6.11
CA PRO A 83 -5.50 7.12 4.80
C PRO A 83 -4.78 8.46 4.92
N VAL A 84 -3.70 8.63 4.14
CA VAL A 84 -2.87 9.84 4.16
C VAL A 84 -2.56 10.42 2.79
N ALA A 85 -2.62 9.62 1.73
CA ALA A 85 -2.49 10.09 0.35
C ALA A 85 -3.26 9.18 -0.61
N ILE A 86 -3.70 9.73 -1.74
CA ILE A 86 -4.44 9.04 -2.80
C ILE A 86 -3.69 9.24 -4.11
N TYR A 87 -3.57 8.17 -4.89
CA TYR A 87 -3.02 8.18 -6.25
C TYR A 87 -3.93 7.38 -7.19
N PRO A 88 -3.99 7.70 -8.49
CA PRO A 88 -4.62 6.82 -9.48
C PRO A 88 -3.95 5.44 -9.49
N ASP A 89 -4.73 4.38 -9.65
CA ASP A 89 -4.21 2.99 -9.74
C ASP A 89 -3.79 2.69 -11.20
N PRO A 90 -2.48 2.57 -11.51
CA PRO A 90 -2.02 2.32 -12.87
C PRO A 90 -2.22 0.85 -13.30
N PHE A 91 -2.53 -0.05 -12.37
CA PHE A 91 -2.70 -1.47 -12.66
C PHE A 91 -4.15 -1.79 -13.04
N ARG A 92 -5.10 -1.18 -12.32
CA ARG A 92 -6.54 -1.37 -12.56
C ARG A 92 -7.14 -0.31 -13.48
N LEU A 93 -6.49 0.86 -13.61
CA LEU A 93 -6.91 1.99 -14.43
C LEU A 93 -8.29 2.55 -14.00
N GLY A 94 -8.87 3.41 -14.83
CA GLY A 94 -10.22 3.94 -14.62
C GLY A 94 -10.35 4.72 -13.30
N PRO A 95 -11.43 4.51 -12.52
CA PRO A 95 -11.68 5.27 -11.30
C PRO A 95 -10.97 4.68 -10.07
N HIS A 96 -10.14 3.64 -10.24
CA HIS A 96 -9.46 2.92 -9.17
C HIS A 96 -8.29 3.70 -8.60
N ILE A 97 -8.01 3.48 -7.31
CA ILE A 97 -7.05 4.28 -6.56
C ILE A 97 -6.12 3.43 -5.69
N LEU A 98 -4.89 3.92 -5.54
CA LEU A 98 -3.98 3.53 -4.49
C LEU A 98 -4.13 4.50 -3.32
N VAL A 99 -4.13 3.97 -2.10
CA VAL A 99 -4.31 4.71 -0.86
C VAL A 99 -3.13 4.42 0.06
N LEU A 100 -2.19 5.34 0.14
CA LEU A 100 -1.12 5.23 1.14
C LEU A 100 -1.72 5.50 2.52
N CYS A 101 -1.43 4.61 3.46
CA CYS A 101 -1.92 4.68 4.83
C CYS A 101 -0.77 4.80 5.81
N GLU A 102 -1.02 5.51 6.91
CA GLU A 102 -0.20 5.36 8.12
C GLU A 102 -0.84 4.34 9.06
N THR A 103 -0.02 3.72 9.89
CA THR A 103 -0.45 2.65 10.80
C THR A 103 -0.59 3.16 12.23
N LEU A 104 -1.71 2.83 12.88
CA LEU A 104 -1.99 3.12 14.29
C LEU A 104 -2.20 1.81 15.07
N ASP A 105 -1.78 1.77 16.32
CA ASP A 105 -2.02 0.63 17.22
C ASP A 105 -3.49 0.54 17.68
N ASN A 106 -3.79 -0.47 18.49
CA ASN A 106 -5.10 -0.70 19.10
C ASN A 106 -5.62 0.46 19.98
N LYS A 107 -4.75 1.40 20.36
CA LYS A 107 -5.08 2.62 21.12
C LYS A 107 -5.13 3.86 20.23
N MET A 108 -5.17 3.67 18.90
CA MET A 108 -5.15 4.73 17.89
C MET A 108 -3.91 5.63 17.99
N GLN A 109 -2.81 5.12 18.56
CA GLN A 109 -1.53 5.82 18.62
C GLN A 109 -0.66 5.41 17.42
N PRO A 110 0.25 6.27 16.94
CA PRO A 110 1.16 5.91 15.87
C PRO A 110 1.94 4.64 16.19
N HIS A 111 1.88 3.64 15.30
CA HIS A 111 2.67 2.43 15.46
C HIS A 111 4.18 2.76 15.45
N LYS A 112 5.02 1.94 16.10
CA LYS A 112 6.48 2.19 16.22
C LYS A 112 7.21 2.41 14.88
N THR A 113 6.72 1.82 13.79
CA THR A 113 7.28 1.98 12.42
C THR A 113 6.63 3.13 11.64
N ASN A 114 5.67 3.85 12.22
CA ASN A 114 5.02 5.02 11.61
C ASN A 114 5.90 6.27 11.77
N TYR A 115 6.99 6.33 11.00
CA TYR A 115 7.88 7.50 10.98
C TYR A 115 7.24 8.72 10.30
N ARG A 116 6.24 8.50 9.44
CA ARG A 116 5.47 9.57 8.79
C ARG A 116 4.88 10.52 9.81
N ARG A 117 4.31 10.03 10.92
CA ARG A 117 3.65 10.90 11.90
C ARG A 117 4.58 11.97 12.46
N ARG A 118 5.80 11.59 12.84
CA ARG A 118 6.83 12.53 13.32
C ARG A 118 7.29 13.46 12.19
N CYS A 119 7.52 12.92 10.99
CA CYS A 119 7.91 13.72 9.82
C CYS A 119 6.88 14.82 9.52
N ALA A 120 5.58 14.47 9.49
CA ALA A 120 4.50 15.42 9.23
C ALA A 120 4.46 16.56 10.27
N GLN A 121 4.71 16.27 11.55
CA GLN A 121 4.78 17.29 12.60
C GLN A 121 5.93 18.27 12.38
N VAL A 122 7.11 17.77 12.00
CA VAL A 122 8.29 18.61 11.72
C VAL A 122 8.05 19.47 10.47
N MET A 123 7.53 18.86 9.39
CA MET A 123 7.24 19.59 8.15
C MET A 123 6.20 20.69 8.34
N GLU A 124 5.21 20.49 9.21
CA GLU A 124 4.24 21.54 9.57
C GLU A 124 4.89 22.72 10.30
N GLN A 125 5.86 22.45 11.20
CA GLN A 125 6.58 23.51 11.94
C GLN A 125 7.42 24.40 11.02
N VAL A 126 7.98 23.85 9.95
CA VAL A 126 8.84 24.56 8.99
C VAL A 126 8.13 24.87 7.67
N LYS A 127 6.80 24.82 7.63
CA LYS A 127 6.03 24.96 6.38
C LYS A 127 6.31 26.25 5.60
N ASN A 128 6.68 27.33 6.32
CA ASN A 128 6.98 28.64 5.73
C ASN A 128 8.33 28.67 5.00
N GLU A 129 9.22 27.71 5.27
CA GLU A 129 10.53 27.60 4.60
C GLU A 129 10.43 26.93 3.23
N HIS A 130 9.26 26.35 2.90
CA HIS A 130 9.02 25.62 1.66
C HIS A 130 10.13 24.61 1.29
N PRO A 131 10.51 23.68 2.21
CA PRO A 131 11.62 22.77 1.97
C PRO A 131 11.32 21.82 0.80
N TRP A 132 12.27 21.68 -0.12
CA TRP A 132 12.18 20.78 -1.29
C TRP A 132 13.18 19.63 -1.16
N PHE A 133 12.75 18.44 -1.58
CA PHE A 133 13.54 17.22 -1.52
C PHE A 133 13.51 16.51 -2.87
N GLY A 134 14.68 16.01 -3.29
CA GLY A 134 14.83 15.07 -4.39
C GLY A 134 15.49 13.80 -3.86
N MET A 135 15.01 12.64 -4.29
CA MET A 135 15.56 11.34 -3.90
C MET A 135 15.83 10.52 -5.15
N GLU A 136 17.01 9.89 -5.19
CA GLU A 136 17.43 9.01 -6.29
C GLU A 136 17.32 7.57 -5.80
N GLN A 137 16.26 6.87 -6.23
CA GLN A 137 16.02 5.48 -5.83
C GLN A 137 16.73 4.53 -6.80
N GLU A 138 17.91 4.08 -6.42
CA GLU A 138 18.58 2.96 -7.10
C GLU A 138 17.94 1.62 -6.70
N TYR A 139 17.97 0.65 -7.61
CA TYR A 139 17.56 -0.74 -7.36
C TYR A 139 18.26 -1.68 -8.35
N THR A 140 18.37 -2.96 -7.99
CA THR A 140 18.91 -4.02 -8.85
C THR A 140 17.84 -5.05 -9.14
N LEU A 141 17.72 -5.48 -10.40
CA LEU A 141 16.82 -6.56 -10.78
C LEU A 141 17.51 -7.92 -10.55
N LEU A 142 16.86 -8.79 -9.80
CA LEU A 142 17.30 -10.16 -9.52
C LEU A 142 16.32 -11.16 -10.14
N ASP A 143 16.79 -12.34 -10.52
CA ASP A 143 15.91 -13.47 -10.85
C ASP A 143 15.35 -14.12 -9.57
N VAL A 144 14.46 -15.11 -9.73
CA VAL A 144 13.76 -15.81 -8.66
C VAL A 144 14.70 -16.58 -7.71
N ASP A 145 15.93 -16.84 -8.13
CA ASP A 145 16.99 -17.46 -7.33
C ASP A 145 17.89 -16.42 -6.62
N GLY A 146 17.59 -15.13 -6.76
CA GLY A 146 18.31 -14.03 -6.12
C GLY A 146 19.58 -13.58 -6.85
N HIS A 147 19.90 -14.14 -8.01
CA HIS A 147 21.05 -13.70 -8.79
C HIS A 147 20.68 -12.52 -9.71
N PRO A 148 21.56 -11.51 -9.86
CA PRO A 148 21.39 -10.48 -10.89
C PRO A 148 21.36 -11.10 -12.29
N PHE A 149 20.54 -10.53 -13.18
CA PHE A 149 20.53 -10.87 -14.61
C PHE A 149 21.85 -10.53 -15.31
#